data_AF-A0A1C5F1E1-F1
#
_entry.id   AF-A0A1C5F1E1-F1
#
_cell.length_a   1.000
_cell.length_b   1.000
_cell.length_c   1.000
_cell.angle_alpha   90.00
_cell.angle_beta   90.00
_cell.angle_gamma   90.00
#
_symmetry.space_group_name_H-M   'P 1'
#
loop_
_entity.id
_entity.type
_entity.pdbx_description
1 polymer ?
#
loop_
_entity_poly.entity_id
_entity_poly.type
_entity_poly.pdbx_seq_one_letter_code
_entity_poly.pdbx_strand_id
1 'polypeptide(L)'
;GAGGPWSGSRSEPVQPLFRVPLLVEDRDAAIAALARHRVTTGYLYDPPLDVYAGEVFTDPSPAPGPAAWFARHALPVDPRRADQVISVLTTLGARPVEQPDERPMERGGLGGEGFGGGG
;
A
#
# COMPACT_ATOMS: atom_id res chain seq x y z
N GLY A 1 28.05 -28.88 3.21
CA GLY A 1 27.07 -28.25 2.32
C GLY A 1 26.44 -27.11 3.07
N ALA A 2 26.46 -25.91 2.48
CA ALA A 2 26.03 -24.66 3.11
C ALA A 2 24.50 -24.61 3.28
N GLY A 3 24.03 -24.38 4.52
CA GLY A 3 22.66 -23.93 4.78
C GLY A 3 22.62 -22.41 4.59
N GLY A 4 21.90 -21.95 3.57
CA GLY A 4 21.68 -20.52 3.35
C GLY A 4 20.84 -19.89 4.47
N PRO A 5 20.84 -18.54 4.58
CA PRO A 5 20.17 -17.79 5.65
C PRO A 5 18.63 -17.90 5.67
N TRP A 6 18.06 -18.77 4.83
CA TRP A 6 16.63 -19.00 4.64
C TRP A 6 16.17 -20.35 5.20
N SER A 7 16.98 -21.03 6.01
CA SER A 7 16.55 -22.23 6.74
C SER A 7 15.55 -21.84 7.83
N GLY A 8 14.30 -21.64 7.42
CA GLY A 8 13.16 -21.31 8.27
C GLY A 8 12.96 -22.36 9.35
N SER A 9 12.79 -21.86 10.57
CA SER A 9 12.58 -22.58 11.80
C SER A 9 11.34 -23.50 11.76
N ARG A 10 11.43 -24.59 12.55
CA ARG A 10 10.39 -25.57 12.91
C ARG A 10 8.96 -25.07 12.68
N SER A 11 8.23 -25.81 11.84
CA SER A 11 6.77 -26.09 11.83
C SER A 11 5.86 -25.16 12.64
N GLU A 12 5.98 -23.85 12.45
CA GLU A 12 4.92 -22.93 12.86
C GLU A 12 3.73 -23.14 11.92
N PRO A 13 2.48 -23.14 12.43
CA PRO A 13 1.31 -23.17 11.57
C PRO A 13 1.41 -22.06 10.52
N VAL A 14 1.05 -22.36 9.27
CA VAL A 14 1.03 -21.35 8.19
C VAL A 14 0.09 -20.21 8.63
N GLN A 15 0.68 -19.08 9.03
CA GLN A 15 -0.08 -17.90 9.35
C GLN A 15 -0.32 -17.11 8.07
N PRO A 16 -1.57 -16.73 7.74
CA PRO A 16 -1.81 -15.85 6.62
C PRO A 16 -1.03 -14.55 6.85
N LEU A 17 -0.28 -14.11 5.83
CA LEU A 17 0.43 -12.83 5.83
C LEU A 17 -0.57 -11.68 5.68
N PHE A 18 -1.47 -11.55 6.64
CA PHE A 18 -2.39 -10.43 6.69
C PHE A 18 -1.64 -9.21 7.18
N ARG A 19 -1.61 -8.18 6.35
CA ARG A 19 -1.14 -6.86 6.70
C ARG A 19 -2.28 -5.89 6.45
N VAL A 20 -2.55 -5.08 7.46
CA VAL A 20 -3.56 -4.02 7.36
C VAL A 20 -2.82 -2.76 6.89
N PRO A 21 -3.30 -2.06 5.85
CA PRO A 21 -2.73 -0.78 5.45
C PRO A 21 -3.15 0.28 6.46
N LEU A 22 -2.22 0.75 7.28
CA LEU A 22 -2.40 1.91 8.13
C LEU A 22 -1.88 3.14 7.39
N LEU A 23 -2.76 4.10 7.07
CA LEU A 23 -2.42 5.26 6.25
C LEU A 23 -1.77 6.36 7.10
N VAL A 24 -0.50 6.67 6.83
CA VAL A 24 0.31 7.64 7.60
C VAL A 24 0.97 8.65 6.67
N GLU A 25 1.18 9.89 7.14
CA GLU A 25 1.79 10.95 6.34
C GLU A 25 3.21 10.58 5.88
N ASP A 26 4.03 10.04 6.78
CA ASP A 26 5.41 9.63 6.52
C ASP A 26 5.61 8.14 6.84
N ARG A 27 5.36 7.30 5.83
CA ARG A 27 5.49 5.83 5.92
C ARG A 27 6.93 5.40 6.19
N ASP A 28 7.91 6.04 5.57
CA ASP A 28 9.30 5.61 5.66
C ASP A 28 9.89 5.93 7.04
N ALA A 29 9.57 7.08 7.61
CA ALA A 29 9.91 7.40 9.00
C ALA A 29 9.25 6.42 9.99
N ALA A 30 7.98 6.07 9.74
CA ALA A 30 7.26 5.07 10.54
C ALA A 30 7.92 3.68 10.47
N ILE A 31 8.31 3.21 9.28
CA ILE A 31 9.06 1.96 9.08
C ILE A 31 10.38 2.00 9.85
N ALA A 32 11.14 3.08 9.73
CA ALA A 32 12.42 3.24 10.41
C ALA A 32 12.28 3.27 11.94
N ALA A 33 11.21 3.86 12.47
CA ALA A 33 10.90 3.82 13.90
C ALA A 33 10.54 2.40 14.36
N LEU A 34 9.64 1.73 13.65
CA LEU A 34 9.22 0.36 13.95
C LEU A 34 10.39 -0.63 13.91
N ALA A 35 11.29 -0.49 12.94
CA ALA A 35 12.49 -1.31 12.82
C ALA A 35 13.41 -1.18 14.05
N ARG A 36 13.56 0.03 14.61
CA ARG A 36 14.31 0.26 15.87
C ARG A 36 13.72 -0.48 17.07
N HIS A 37 12.41 -0.75 17.05
CA HIS A 37 11.70 -1.55 18.05
C HIS A 37 11.54 -3.04 17.67
N ARG A 38 12.29 -3.52 16.67
CA ARG A 38 12.21 -4.89 16.13
C ARG A 38 10.80 -5.26 15.65
N VAL A 39 10.07 -4.28 15.12
CA VAL A 39 8.81 -4.46 14.41
C VAL A 39 9.07 -4.41 12.91
N THR A 40 9.01 -5.57 12.26
CA THR A 40 9.22 -5.69 10.81
C THR A 40 7.89 -5.54 10.07
N THR A 41 7.79 -4.52 9.23
CA THR A 41 6.58 -4.21 8.45
C THR A 41 6.48 -5.06 7.16
N GLY A 42 7.61 -5.55 6.66
CA GLY A 42 7.68 -6.37 5.42
C GLY A 42 7.61 -5.51 4.16
N TYR A 43 7.66 -6.16 2.99
CA TYR A 43 7.59 -5.51 1.69
C TYR A 43 6.20 -5.72 1.09
N LEU A 44 5.29 -4.79 1.38
CA LEU A 44 3.93 -4.79 0.85
C LEU A 44 3.53 -3.35 0.52
N TYR A 45 2.71 -3.18 -0.52
CA TYR A 45 2.31 -1.88 -1.08
C TYR A 45 3.49 -1.10 -1.67
N ASP A 46 4.16 -1.72 -2.64
CA ASP A 46 5.20 -1.09 -3.44
C ASP A 46 4.61 0.00 -4.35
N PRO A 47 5.41 0.90 -4.97
CA PRO A 47 4.91 1.75 -6.03
C PRO A 47 4.15 0.94 -7.08
N PRO A 48 3.22 1.59 -7.82
CA PRO A 48 2.44 0.93 -8.85
C PRO A 48 3.35 0.14 -9.83
N LEU A 49 2.94 -1.07 -10.21
CA LEU A 49 3.76 -2.00 -11.00
C LEU A 49 4.22 -1.39 -12.33
N ASP A 50 3.37 -0.59 -12.95
CA ASP A 50 3.62 0.17 -14.18
C ASP A 50 4.75 1.18 -14.08
N VAL A 51 5.13 1.59 -12.86
CA VAL A 51 6.26 2.49 -12.63
C VAL A 51 7.61 1.80 -12.87
N TYR A 52 7.72 0.49 -12.64
CA TYR A 52 9.01 -0.21 -12.71
C TYR A 52 9.06 -1.41 -13.65
N ALA A 53 7.92 -2.00 -14.00
CA ALA A 53 7.86 -3.11 -14.95
C ALA A 53 7.89 -2.64 -16.41
N GLY A 54 7.46 -1.39 -16.68
CA GLY A 54 7.38 -0.83 -18.03
C GLY A 54 6.24 -1.41 -18.88
N GLU A 55 5.93 -0.73 -19.99
CA GLU A 55 4.75 -1.00 -20.83
C GLU A 55 4.74 -2.39 -21.49
N VAL A 56 5.89 -3.06 -21.56
CA VAL A 56 6.00 -4.43 -22.12
C VAL A 56 5.36 -5.47 -21.19
N PHE A 57 5.29 -5.18 -19.89
CA PHE A 57 4.89 -6.16 -18.87
C PHE A 57 3.61 -5.80 -18.13
N THR A 58 3.14 -4.55 -18.25
CA THR A 58 1.89 -4.11 -17.62
C THR A 58 1.30 -2.93 -18.36
N ASP A 59 -0.02 -2.87 -18.39
CA ASP A 59 -0.74 -1.66 -18.81
C ASP A 59 -0.60 -0.57 -17.73
N PRO A 60 -0.63 0.71 -18.12
CA PRO A 60 -0.66 1.82 -17.17
C PRO A 60 -1.88 1.77 -16.27
N SER A 61 -1.71 2.20 -15.02
CA SER A 61 -2.82 2.32 -14.07
C SER A 61 -3.89 3.28 -14.61
N PRO A 62 -5.19 2.95 -14.49
CA PRO A 62 -6.27 3.86 -14.84
C PRO A 62 -6.34 5.08 -13.89
N ALA A 63 -5.69 5.00 -12.73
CA ALA A 63 -5.66 6.06 -11.72
C ALA A 63 -4.26 6.15 -11.08
N PRO A 64 -3.25 6.68 -11.81
CA PRO A 64 -1.85 6.65 -11.36
C PRO A 64 -1.63 7.49 -10.10
N GLY A 65 -2.31 8.64 -9.97
CA GLY A 65 -2.24 9.50 -8.79
C GLY A 65 -2.69 8.78 -7.50
N PRO A 66 -3.94 8.27 -7.44
CA PRO A 66 -4.41 7.49 -6.28
C PRO A 66 -3.56 6.26 -5.97
N ALA A 67 -3.08 5.54 -7.00
CA ALA A 67 -2.23 4.37 -6.80
C ALA A 67 -0.88 4.73 -6.17
N ALA A 68 -0.22 5.77 -6.67
CA ALA A 68 1.03 6.28 -6.10
C ALA A 68 0.83 6.85 -4.69
N TRP A 69 -0.27 7.57 -4.46
CA TRP A 69 -0.64 8.09 -3.14
C TRP A 69 -0.80 6.95 -2.12
N PHE A 70 -1.56 5.91 -2.46
CA PHE A 70 -1.75 4.78 -1.57
C PHE A 70 -0.43 4.07 -1.25
N ALA A 71 0.38 3.75 -2.27
CA ALA A 71 1.67 3.10 -2.08
C ALA A 71 2.62 3.92 -1.18
N ARG A 72 2.61 5.25 -1.32
CA ARG A 72 3.43 6.15 -0.49
C ARG A 72 3.01 6.17 0.98
N HIS A 73 1.71 6.04 1.27
CA HIS A 73 1.17 6.28 2.61
C HIS A 73 0.76 5.01 3.36
N ALA A 74 0.60 3.87 2.69
CA ALA A 74 0.14 2.62 3.29
C ALA A 74 1.27 1.89 4.05
N LEU A 75 1.29 2.03 5.36
CA LEU A 75 2.17 1.27 6.25
C LEU A 75 1.59 -0.16 6.45
N PRO A 76 2.27 -1.24 6.03
CA PRO A 76 1.79 -2.58 6.29
C PRO A 76 1.99 -2.97 7.76
N VAL A 77 0.88 -3.14 8.48
CA VAL A 77 0.87 -3.45 9.91
C VAL A 77 0.44 -4.89 10.17
N ASP A 78 1.16 -5.58 11.04
CA ASP A 78 0.72 -6.85 11.62
C ASP A 78 -0.30 -6.58 12.74
N PRO A 79 -1.57 -6.98 12.59
CA PRO A 79 -2.59 -6.70 13.60
C PRO A 79 -2.30 -7.39 14.95
N ARG A 80 -1.52 -8.47 14.98
CA ARG A 80 -1.13 -9.13 16.23
C ARG A 80 -0.16 -8.28 17.07
N ARG A 81 0.44 -7.24 16.48
CA ARG A 81 1.35 -6.30 17.13
C ARG A 81 0.76 -4.90 17.24
N ALA A 82 -0.56 -4.75 17.07
CA ALA A 82 -1.24 -3.45 17.02
C ALA A 82 -0.85 -2.53 18.18
N ASP A 83 -0.89 -3.02 19.42
CA ASP A 83 -0.57 -2.20 20.60
C ASP A 83 0.86 -1.65 20.55
N GLN A 84 1.82 -2.50 20.18
CA GLN A 84 3.22 -2.09 20.06
C GLN A 84 3.40 -1.07 18.93
N VAL A 85 2.75 -1.30 17.78
CA VAL A 85 2.80 -0.40 16.63
C VAL A 85 2.21 0.96 16.99
N ILE A 86 1.02 0.99 17.58
CA ILE A 86 0.34 2.21 18.01
C ILE A 86 1.20 2.99 19.01
N SER A 87 1.82 2.30 19.98
CA SER A 87 2.72 2.94 20.95
C SER A 87 3.91 3.61 20.26
N VAL A 88 4.60 2.91 19.35
CA VAL A 88 5.76 3.48 18.63
C VAL A 88 5.35 4.68 17.77
N LEU A 89 4.25 4.56 17.02
CA LEU A 89 3.75 5.65 16.17
C LEU A 89 3.33 6.87 16.99
N THR A 90 2.70 6.66 18.14
CA THR A 90 2.34 7.74 19.07
C THR A 90 3.59 8.45 19.59
N THR A 91 4.62 7.71 20.01
CA THR A 91 5.90 8.29 20.46
C THR A 91 6.64 9.02 19.34
N LEU A 92 6.56 8.52 18.10
CA LEU A 92 7.11 9.19 16.92
C LEU A 92 6.37 10.49 16.60
N GLY A 93 5.12 10.66 17.06
CA GLY A 93 4.24 11.76 16.66
C GLY A 93 3.68 11.59 15.25
N ALA A 94 3.57 10.33 14.78
CA ALA A 94 3.05 10.04 13.45
C ALA A 94 1.61 10.55 13.30
N ARG A 95 1.32 11.12 12.15
CA ARG A 95 0.00 11.65 11.79
C ARG A 95 -0.69 10.73 10.77
N PRO A 96 -2.00 10.51 10.90
CA PRO A 96 -2.79 9.96 9.80
C PRO A 96 -2.65 10.87 8.59
N VAL A 97 -2.48 10.28 7.40
CA VAL A 97 -2.52 11.07 6.17
C VAL A 97 -3.94 11.60 5.95
N GLU A 98 -4.06 12.84 5.50
CA GLU A 98 -5.34 13.37 5.01
C GLU A 98 -5.74 12.61 3.74
N GLN A 99 -6.98 12.13 3.69
CA GLN A 99 -7.49 11.50 2.49
C GLN A 99 -7.48 12.53 1.34
N PRO A 100 -7.06 12.12 0.13
CA PRO A 100 -7.14 13.00 -1.02
C PRO A 100 -8.62 13.33 -1.23
N ASP A 101 -8.89 14.59 -1.49
CA ASP A 101 -10.25 15.10 -1.71
C ASP A 101 -10.85 14.32 -2.90
N GLU A 102 -11.82 13.44 -2.62
CA GLU A 102 -12.52 12.63 -3.63
C GLU A 102 -13.48 13.53 -4.41
N ARG A 103 -12.95 14.45 -5.22
CA ARG A 103 -13.78 15.00 -6.30
C ARG A 103 -14.12 13.84 -7.22
N PRO A 104 -15.40 13.50 -7.42
CA PRO A 104 -15.78 12.42 -8.31
C PRO A 104 -15.10 12.68 -9.64
N MET A 105 -14.23 11.76 -10.04
CA MET A 105 -13.68 11.75 -11.39
C MET A 105 -14.91 11.70 -12.29
N GLU A 106 -15.26 12.82 -12.95
CA GLU A 106 -16.35 12.84 -13.91
C GLU A 106 -16.06 11.66 -14.84
N ARG A 107 -16.94 10.64 -14.78
CA ARG A 107 -16.94 9.58 -15.78
C ARG A 107 -17.11 10.31 -17.09
N GLY A 108 -16.00 10.49 -17.80
CA GLY A 108 -15.98 11.14 -19.11
C GLY A 108 -17.13 10.56 -19.90
N GLY A 109 -18.08 11.44 -20.23
CA GLY A 109 -19.30 11.05 -20.88
C GLY A 109 -18.95 10.21 -22.09
N LEU A 110 -19.46 8.97 -22.13
CA LEU A 110 -19.67 8.30 -23.40
C LEU A 110 -20.70 9.17 -24.12
N GLY A 111 -20.19 10.09 -24.94
CA GLY A 111 -20.96 10.81 -25.93
C GLY A 111 -21.58 9.79 -26.87
N GLY A 112 -22.78 9.31 -26.51
CA GLY A 112 -23.69 8.66 -27.42
C GLY A 112 -24.33 9.76 -28.26
N GLU A 113 -23.72 9.99 -29.41
CA GLU A 113 -24.28 10.78 -30.50
C GLU A 113 -25.74 10.41 -30.75
N GLY A 114 -26.56 11.43 -30.99
CA GLY A 114 -28.00 11.29 -31.18
C GLY A 114 -28.34 10.43 -32.38
N PHE A 115 -29.29 9.51 -32.20
CA PHE A 115 -30.02 8.96 -33.33
C PHE A 115 -31.14 9.92 -33.70
N GLY A 116 -30.98 10.54 -34.87
CA GLY A 116 -31.92 11.43 -35.50
C GLY A 116 -33.25 10.75 -35.87
N GLY A 117 -34.25 11.59 -36.07
CA GLY A 117 -35.59 11.19 -36.48
C GLY A 117 -35.68 10.66 -37.91
N GLY A 118 -36.80 9.98 -38.18
CA GLY A 118 -37.24 9.58 -39.51
C GLY A 118 -38.01 8.27 -39.47
N GLY A 119 -39.34 8.34 -39.67
CA GLY A 119 -40.25 7.20 -39.78
C GLY A 119 -41.69 7.60 -39.53
#